data_AF-A0A702PIS1-F1
#
_entry.id   AF-A0A702PIS1-F1
#
_cell.length_a   1.000
_cell.length_b   1.000
_cell.length_c   1.000
_cell.angle_alpha   90.00
_cell.angle_beta   90.00
_cell.angle_gamma   90.00
#
_symmetry.space_group_name_H-M   'P 1'
#
loop_
_entity.id
_entity.type
_entity.pdbx_description
1 polymer ?
#
loop_
_entity_poly.entity_id
_entity_poly.type
_entity_poly.pdbx_seq_one_letter_code
_entity_poly.pdbx_strand_id
1 'polypeptide(L)' 'MDEKKLKALAAELANGLKTEADLNQFSRMLTKLTVETALNAGLTDHLGHEKNVPKKGSNTRNGYSSKTLLCES' A
#
# COMPACT_ATOMS: atom_id res chain seq x y z
N MET A 1 6.70 -13.97 -2.53
CA MET A 1 8.02 -13.39 -2.85
C MET A 1 9.05 -14.46 -2.56
N ASP A 2 9.96 -14.76 -3.49
CA ASP A 2 11.03 -15.73 -3.27
C ASP A 2 12.28 -15.06 -2.65
N GLU A 3 13.15 -15.88 -2.06
CA GLU A 3 14.33 -15.41 -1.31
C GLU A 3 15.28 -14.55 -2.17
N LYS A 4 15.41 -14.85 -3.47
CA LYS A 4 16.29 -14.09 -4.36
C LYS A 4 15.79 -12.67 -4.56
N LYS A 5 14.47 -12.49 -4.77
CA LYS A 5 13.85 -11.17 -4.86
C LYS A 5 13.95 -10.40 -3.56
N LEU A 6 13.84 -11.08 -2.41
CA LEU A 6 13.99 -10.44 -1.11
C LEU A 6 15.42 -9.92 -0.89
N LYS A 7 16.45 -10.70 -1.26
CA LYS A 7 17.86 -10.26 -1.17
C LYS A 7 18.17 -9.08 -2.09
N ALA A 8 17.61 -9.08 -3.31
CA ALA A 8 17.76 -7.96 -4.23
C ALA A 8 17.15 -6.67 -3.65
N LEU A 9 15.93 -6.76 -3.10
CA LEU A 9 15.28 -5.62 -2.45
C LEU A 9 16.08 -5.14 -1.22
N ALA A 10 16.60 -6.06 -0.40
CA ALA A 10 17.44 -5.70 0.74
C ALA A 10 18.72 -4.95 0.31
N ALA A 11 19.34 -5.34 -0.80
CA ALA A 11 20.51 -4.67 -1.34
C ALA A 11 20.20 -3.25 -1.84
N GLU A 12 19.05 -3.05 -2.49
CA GLU A 12 18.58 -1.71 -2.90
C GLU A 12 18.32 -0.79 -1.71
N LEU A 13 17.71 -1.34 -0.64
CA LEU A 13 17.38 -0.59 0.57
C LEU A 13 18.57 -0.30 1.48
N ALA A 14 19.64 -1.12 1.44
CA ALA A 14 20.78 -1.02 2.34
C ALA A 14 21.49 0.35 2.30
N ASN A 15 21.48 1.04 1.17
CA ASN A 15 22.07 2.38 1.05
C ASN A 15 21.16 3.49 1.62
N GLY A 16 19.85 3.24 1.65
CA GLY A 16 18.82 4.19 2.08
C GLY A 16 18.45 4.09 3.55
N LEU A 17 18.58 2.92 4.17
CA LEU A 17 18.19 2.66 5.56
C LEU A 17 19.45 2.52 6.44
N LYS A 18 19.90 3.64 7.04
CA LYS A 18 21.16 3.70 7.80
C LYS A 18 20.94 3.55 9.30
N THR A 19 19.74 3.84 9.78
CA THR A 19 19.37 3.82 11.19
C THR A 19 18.14 2.96 11.44
N GLU A 20 17.94 2.55 12.70
CA GLU A 20 16.72 1.88 13.13
C GLU A 20 15.47 2.75 12.88
N ALA A 21 15.60 4.08 13.03
CA ALA A 21 14.53 5.02 12.75
C ALA A 21 14.12 5.01 11.27
N ASP A 22 15.08 4.93 10.35
CA ASP A 22 14.81 4.81 8.91
C ASP A 22 14.06 3.50 8.61
N LEU A 23 14.45 2.40 9.26
CA LEU A 23 13.80 1.10 9.09
C LEU A 23 12.36 1.13 9.62
N ASN A 24 12.11 1.73 10.78
CA ASN A 24 10.77 1.88 11.34
C ASN A 24 9.90 2.76 10.43
N GLN A 25 10.43 3.89 9.93
CA GLN A 25 9.73 4.74 8.97
C GLN A 25 9.39 3.96 7.69
N PHE A 26 10.33 3.19 7.15
CA PHE A 26 10.11 2.35 5.98
C PHE A 26 9.02 1.30 6.22
N SER A 27 9.05 0.60 7.36
CA SER A 27 8.02 -0.37 7.76
C SER A 27 6.62 0.26 7.80
N ARG A 28 6.50 1.46 8.38
CA ARG A 28 5.24 2.22 8.42
C ARG A 28 4.75 2.61 7.02
N MET A 29 5.65 3.08 6.15
CA MET A 29 5.31 3.41 4.76
C MET A 29 4.86 2.17 3.97
N LEU A 30 5.56 1.06 4.13
CA LEU A 30 5.24 -0.20 3.46
C LEU A 30 3.88 -0.75 3.92
N THR A 31 3.61 -0.69 5.22
CA THR A 31 2.31 -1.05 5.80
C THR A 31 1.19 -0.19 5.23
N LYS A 32 1.37 1.13 5.21
CA LYS A 32 0.39 2.06 4.63
C LYS A 32 0.09 1.71 3.17
N LEU A 33 1.12 1.56 2.34
CA LEU A 33 0.97 1.26 0.92
C LEU A 33 0.24 -0.06 0.70
N THR A 34 0.57 -1.09 1.49
CA THR A 34 -0.07 -2.41 1.41
C THR A 34 -1.56 -2.32 1.75
N VAL A 35 -1.90 -1.64 2.85
CA VAL A 35 -3.29 -1.44 3.27
C VAL A 35 -4.08 -0.63 2.24
N GLU A 36 -3.53 0.49 1.75
CA GLU A 36 -4.18 1.31 0.72
C GLU A 36 -4.40 0.52 -0.58
N THR A 37 -3.46 -0.33 -0.96
CA THR A 37 -3.58 -1.20 -2.15
C THR A 37 -4.67 -2.24 -1.96
N ALA A 38 -4.69 -2.94 -0.82
CA ALA A 38 -5.72 -3.93 -0.49
C ALA A 38 -7.13 -3.32 -0.45
N LEU A 39 -7.28 -2.13 0.18
CA LEU A 39 -8.55 -1.42 0.23
C LEU A 39 -9.02 -0.96 -1.16
N ASN A 40 -8.10 -0.49 -2.01
CA ASN A 40 -8.44 -0.11 -3.38
C ASN A 40 -8.89 -1.31 -4.23
N ALA A 41 -8.23 -2.47 -4.08
CA ALA A 41 -8.64 -3.71 -4.73
C ALA A 41 -10.04 -4.15 -4.26
N GLY A 42 -10.28 -4.17 -2.95
CA GLY A 42 -11.61 -4.48 -2.40
C GLY A 42 -12.70 -3.49 -2.87
N LEU A 43 -12.35 -2.21 -3.07
CA LEU A 43 -13.27 -1.23 -3.64
C LEU A 43 -13.55 -1.48 -5.14
N THR A 44 -12.54 -1.90 -5.92
CA THR A 44 -12.76 -2.35 -7.32
C THR A 44 -13.72 -3.52 -7.34
N ASP A 45 -13.48 -4.54 -6.51
CA ASP A 45 -14.30 -5.75 -6.48
C ASP A 45 -15.74 -5.44 -6.08
N HIS A 46 -15.93 -4.58 -5.08
CA HIS A 46 -17.26 -4.17 -4.62
C HIS A 46 -18.03 -3.36 -5.67
N LEU A 47 -17.36 -2.44 -6.37
CA LEU A 47 -17.99 -1.59 -7.38
C LEU A 47 -18.12 -2.27 -8.75
N GLY A 48 -17.34 -3.33 -9.00
CA GLY A 48 -17.27 -4.02 -10.29
C GLY A 48 -16.59 -3.21 -11.38
N HIS A 49 -15.87 -2.13 -11.03
CA HIS A 49 -15.11 -1.33 -11.99
C HIS A 49 -13.90 -0.62 -11.36
N GLU A 50 -12.89 -0.43 -12.20
CA GLU A 50 -11.69 0.31 -11.85
C GLU A 50 -11.93 1.82 -11.74
N LYS A 51 -10.98 2.53 -11.13
CA LYS A 51 -11.01 3.99 -11.06
C LYS A 51 -10.88 4.57 -12.48
N ASN A 52 -11.68 5.59 -12.79
CA ASN A 52 -11.73 6.28 -14.08
C ASN A 52 -12.19 5.43 -15.28
N VAL A 53 -12.76 4.25 -15.03
CA VAL A 53 -13.36 3.39 -16.08
C VAL A 53 -14.87 3.66 -16.16
N PRO A 54 -15.49 3.61 -17.35
CA PRO A 54 -16.94 3.71 -17.48
C PRO A 54 -17.66 2.68 -16.60
N LYS A 55 -18.55 3.17 -15.74
CA LYS A 55 -19.33 2.32 -14.82
C LYS A 55 -20.63 1.86 -15.47
N LYS A 56 -21.11 0.68 -15.05
CA LYS A 56 -22.44 0.17 -15.42
C LYS A 56 -23.50 0.39 -14.33
N GLY A 57 -23.11 0.77 -13.10
CA GLY A 57 -24.00 0.94 -11.95
C GLY A 57 -24.27 2.40 -11.56
N SER A 58 -25.12 2.61 -10.55
CA SER A 58 -25.43 3.95 -10.01
C SER A 58 -24.33 4.49 -9.08
N ASN A 59 -23.65 3.61 -8.33
CA ASN A 59 -22.61 3.99 -7.38
C ASN A 59 -21.31 4.46 -8.07
N THR A 60 -20.58 5.38 -7.44
CA THR A 60 -19.33 5.97 -7.96
C THR A 60 -18.30 6.11 -6.84
N ARG A 61 -17.02 5.98 -7.17
CA ARG A 61 -15.95 6.34 -6.24
C ARG A 61 -16.04 7.83 -5.88
N ASN A 62 -16.04 8.14 -4.58
CA ASN A 62 -16.27 9.49 -4.05
C ASN A 62 -15.06 10.01 -3.26
N GLY A 63 -13.89 10.01 -3.89
CA GLY A 63 -12.65 10.50 -3.28
C GLY A 63 -12.10 9.59 -2.18
N TYR A 64 -11.37 10.18 -1.24
CA TYR A 64 -10.66 9.51 -0.16
C TYR A 64 -10.93 10.20 1.18
N SER A 65 -10.85 9.44 2.28
CA SER A 65 -10.91 9.96 3.65
C SER A 65 -9.69 9.46 4.42
N SER A 66 -9.07 10.36 5.19
CA SER A 66 -7.89 10.04 5.99
C SER A 66 -8.27 9.23 7.23
N LYS A 67 -7.45 8.23 7.56
CA LYS A 67 -7.50 7.50 8.84
C LYS A 67 -6.09 7.31 9.36
N THR A 68 -5.91 7.51 10.66
CA THR A 68 -4.65 7.21 11.36
C THR A 68 -4.75 5.81 11.93
N LEU A 69 -3.84 4.93 11.54
CA LEU A 69 -3.76 3.57 12.06
C LEU A 69 -2.69 3.49 13.15
N LEU A 70 -3.01 2.78 14.23
CA LEU A 70 -2.01 2.37 15.21
C LEU A 70 -1.26 1.18 14.63
N CYS A 71 0.06 1.27 14.56
CA CYS A 71 0.94 0.22 14.08
C CYS A 71 2.07 0.06 15.09
N GLU A 72 2.35 -1.18 15.48
CA GLU A 72 3.43 -1.48 16.42
C GLU A 72 4.79 -1.22 15.74
N SER A 73 5.75 -0.71 16.51
CA SER A 73 7.15 -0.50 16.08
C SER A 73 8.00 -1.64 16.58
#